data_AF-A0A7C4F1N3-F1
#
_entry.id   AF-A0A7C4F1N3-F1
#
_cell.length_a   1.000
_cell.length_b   1.000
_cell.length_c   1.000
_cell.angle_alpha   90.00
_cell.angle_beta   90.00
_cell.angle_gamma   90.00
#
_symmetry.space_group_name_H-M   'P 1'
#
loop_
_entity.id
_entity.type
_entity.pdbx_description
1 polymer ?
#
loop_
_entity_poly.entity_id
_entity_poly.type
_entity_poly.pdbx_seq_one_letter_code
_entity_poly.pdbx_strand_id
1 'polypeptide(L)'
;MVGKLSQLEEYVQEVCNGIHDSYVERGIWPYTYHERLRSYKYCSETIDQVDYIVRKLAEAPYSRRAQAITWKPWVDPRIEDPPCLQRVWLRVYGDSLLMETCWRSRDAMKAAFMNIYALTILQKNVAEELSKRTGRTIVPGEYVDFSNSYHIYETDFEKAENLVKRSKESGWETRSWSTGQFKSLVEMETRVQKASV
;
A
#
# COMPACT_ATOMS: atom_id res chain seq x y z
N MET A 1 -2.61 15.25 -4.55
CA MET A 1 -1.17 15.34 -4.88
C MET A 1 -0.42 15.50 -3.57
N VAL A 2 0.55 14.63 -3.31
CA VAL A 2 1.33 14.65 -2.08
C VAL A 2 2.02 16.01 -1.96
N GLY A 3 1.87 16.69 -0.82
CA GLY A 3 2.46 18.01 -0.61
C GLY A 3 3.98 17.97 -0.43
N LYS A 4 4.48 17.00 0.35
CA LYS A 4 5.91 16.79 0.63
C LYS A 4 6.33 15.34 0.44
N LEU A 5 7.57 15.09 0.03
CA LEU A 5 8.05 13.71 -0.20
C LEU A 5 8.06 12.89 1.11
N SER A 6 8.41 13.54 2.22
CA SER A 6 8.33 12.98 3.58
C SER A 6 6.96 12.44 3.95
N GLN A 7 5.86 13.06 3.50
CA GLN A 7 4.50 12.57 3.78
C GLN A 7 4.21 11.24 3.08
N LEU A 8 4.76 11.04 1.87
CA LEU A 8 4.64 9.75 1.19
C LEU A 8 5.45 8.68 1.92
N GLU A 9 6.66 9.00 2.35
CA GLU A 9 7.47 8.04 3.12
C GLU A 9 6.79 7.69 4.45
N GLU A 10 6.27 8.67 5.19
CA GLU A 10 5.49 8.44 6.40
C GLU A 10 4.30 7.50 6.13
N TYR A 11 3.56 7.72 5.04
CA TYR A 11 2.46 6.84 4.65
C TYR A 11 2.92 5.41 4.29
N VAL A 12 4.08 5.26 3.64
CA VAL A 12 4.68 3.93 3.39
C VAL A 12 4.99 3.23 4.71
N GLN A 13 5.57 3.95 5.67
CA GLN A 13 5.87 3.42 7.00
C GLN A 13 4.60 3.06 7.77
N GLU A 14 3.53 3.84 7.63
CA GLU A 14 2.22 3.54 8.22
C GLU A 14 1.68 2.22 7.69
N VAL A 15 1.67 2.02 6.36
CA VAL A 15 1.12 0.80 5.73
C VAL A 15 2.01 -0.41 5.95
N CYS A 16 3.34 -0.27 5.90
CA CYS A 16 4.27 -1.39 5.95
C CYS A 16 4.68 -1.79 7.37
N ASN A 17 4.80 -0.81 8.28
CA ASN A 17 5.41 -0.98 9.60
C ASN A 17 4.51 -0.53 10.77
N GLY A 18 3.32 0.03 10.49
CA GLY A 18 2.34 0.31 11.53
C GLY A 18 2.71 1.45 12.46
N ILE A 19 3.46 2.45 11.99
CA ILE A 19 3.92 3.58 12.84
C ILE A 19 2.76 4.35 13.52
N HIS A 20 1.54 4.22 13.00
CA HIS A 20 0.32 4.82 13.55
C HIS A 20 -0.68 3.82 14.16
N ASP A 21 -0.31 2.55 14.35
CA ASP A 21 -1.23 1.56 14.95
C ASP A 21 -1.65 1.95 16.38
N SER A 22 -0.77 2.64 17.13
CA SER A 22 -1.09 3.19 18.45
C SER A 22 -2.24 4.21 18.43
N TYR A 23 -2.52 4.85 17.28
CA TYR A 23 -3.66 5.78 17.15
C TYR A 23 -4.98 5.03 17.11
N VAL A 24 -4.99 3.81 16.57
CA VAL A 24 -6.16 2.92 16.62
C VAL A 24 -6.40 2.44 18.05
N GLU A 25 -5.33 2.04 18.75
CA GLU A 25 -5.42 1.59 20.14
C GLU A 25 -5.94 2.68 21.09
N ARG A 26 -5.57 3.93 20.83
CA ARG A 26 -6.04 5.11 21.58
C ARG A 26 -7.41 5.61 21.13
N GLY A 27 -8.03 4.99 20.13
CA GLY A 27 -9.34 5.39 19.59
C GLY A 27 -9.32 6.71 18.82
N ILE A 28 -8.14 7.20 18.41
CA ILE A 28 -7.99 8.41 17.60
C ILE A 28 -8.43 8.14 16.17
N TRP A 29 -8.01 6.99 15.62
CA TRP A 29 -8.39 6.55 14.28
C TRP A 29 -9.21 5.26 14.35
N PRO A 30 -10.18 5.06 13.44
CA PRO A 30 -11.00 3.85 13.43
C PRO A 30 -10.23 2.60 13.00
N TYR A 31 -9.18 2.77 12.17
CA TYR A 31 -8.28 1.70 11.73
C TYR A 31 -7.03 2.29 11.04
N THR A 32 -6.03 1.44 10.82
CA THR A 32 -4.96 1.61 9.83
C THR A 32 -4.96 0.39 8.92
N TYR A 33 -4.44 0.50 7.69
CA TYR A 33 -4.29 -0.70 6.85
C TYR A 33 -3.34 -1.72 7.47
N HIS A 34 -2.29 -1.27 8.16
CA HIS A 34 -1.37 -2.17 8.84
C HIS A 34 -2.07 -2.95 9.96
N GLU A 35 -2.85 -2.32 10.84
CA GLU A 35 -3.65 -3.03 11.85
C GLU A 35 -4.55 -4.07 11.19
N ARG A 36 -5.23 -3.71 10.12
CA ARG A 36 -6.11 -4.63 9.41
C ARG A 36 -5.37 -5.79 8.74
N LEU A 37 -4.14 -5.60 8.26
CA LEU A 37 -3.40 -6.66 7.56
C LEU A 37 -2.56 -7.53 8.51
N ARG A 38 -2.00 -6.97 9.58
CA ARG A 38 -1.02 -7.62 10.47
C ARG A 38 -1.55 -7.92 11.87
N SER A 39 -2.62 -7.24 12.27
CA SER A 39 -3.20 -7.34 13.62
C SER A 39 -4.72 -7.44 13.54
N TYR A 40 -5.25 -8.25 12.61
CA TYR A 40 -6.69 -8.34 12.37
C TYR A 40 -7.39 -9.00 13.58
N LYS A 41 -8.03 -8.18 14.41
CA LYS A 41 -8.73 -8.65 15.62
C LYS A 41 -10.09 -9.26 15.30
N TYR A 42 -10.33 -10.48 15.78
CA TYR A 42 -11.61 -11.17 15.77
C TYR A 42 -11.80 -11.92 17.10
N CYS A 43 -12.85 -11.57 17.86
CA CYS A 43 -13.07 -12.10 19.21
C CYS A 43 -11.81 -11.93 20.10
N SER A 44 -11.29 -13.01 20.65
CA SER A 44 -10.06 -13.04 21.45
C SER A 44 -8.79 -13.29 20.63
N GLU A 45 -8.89 -13.37 19.31
CA GLU A 45 -7.79 -13.69 18.42
C GLU A 45 -7.32 -12.45 17.64
N THR A 46 -6.01 -12.42 17.37
CA THR A 46 -5.36 -11.44 16.50
C THR A 46 -4.65 -12.20 15.39
N ILE A 47 -4.98 -11.88 14.14
CA ILE A 47 -4.48 -12.61 12.96
C ILE A 47 -3.52 -11.71 12.18
N ASP A 48 -2.26 -12.14 12.05
CA ASP A 48 -1.33 -11.60 11.05
C ASP A 48 -1.56 -12.29 9.71
N GLN A 49 -2.32 -11.63 8.84
CA GLN A 49 -2.70 -12.19 7.54
C GLN A 49 -1.53 -12.17 6.55
N VAL A 50 -0.57 -11.23 6.71
CA VAL A 50 0.61 -11.14 5.85
C VAL A 50 1.61 -12.25 6.20
N ASP A 51 1.84 -12.53 7.50
CA ASP A 51 2.63 -13.70 7.90
C ASP A 51 1.97 -15.01 7.44
N TYR A 52 0.64 -15.12 7.53
CA TYR A 52 -0.09 -16.25 6.93
C TYR A 52 0.19 -16.39 5.43
N ILE A 53 0.10 -15.30 4.65
CA ILE A 53 0.43 -15.29 3.22
C ILE A 53 1.87 -15.79 2.99
N VAL A 54 2.83 -15.25 3.73
CA VAL A 54 4.25 -15.63 3.62
C VAL A 54 4.45 -17.11 3.89
N ARG A 55 3.94 -17.62 5.02
CA ARG A 55 4.00 -19.06 5.35
C ARG A 55 3.36 -19.90 4.26
N LYS A 56 2.17 -19.49 3.81
CA LYS A 56 1.41 -20.25 2.81
C LYS A 56 2.13 -20.35 1.48
N LEU A 57 2.75 -19.26 1.02
CA LEU A 57 3.47 -19.23 -0.25
C LEU A 57 4.88 -19.82 -0.15
N ALA A 58 5.48 -19.84 1.05
CA ALA A 58 6.73 -20.58 1.27
C ALA A 58 6.52 -22.10 1.14
N GLU A 59 5.40 -22.62 1.67
CA GLU A 59 5.03 -24.04 1.54
C GLU A 59 4.52 -24.39 0.13
N ALA A 60 3.67 -23.53 -0.43
CA ALA A 60 3.00 -23.77 -1.71
C ALA A 60 2.95 -22.48 -2.54
N PRO A 61 4.02 -22.15 -3.29
CA PRO A 61 4.14 -20.89 -4.04
C PRO A 61 3.00 -20.66 -5.05
N TYR A 62 2.45 -21.74 -5.59
CA TYR A 62 1.35 -21.72 -6.57
C TYR A 62 -0.05 -21.64 -5.92
N SER A 63 -0.14 -21.58 -4.59
CA SER A 63 -1.40 -21.55 -3.84
C SER A 63 -2.32 -20.44 -4.35
N ARG A 64 -3.60 -20.77 -4.51
CA ARG A 64 -4.66 -19.81 -4.86
C ARG A 64 -5.33 -19.19 -3.62
N ARG A 65 -4.83 -19.50 -2.42
CA ARG A 65 -5.48 -19.21 -1.12
C ARG A 65 -4.70 -18.21 -0.24
N ALA A 66 -3.63 -17.61 -0.76
CA ALA A 66 -2.87 -16.60 -0.05
C ALA A 66 -3.53 -15.23 -0.26
N GLN A 67 -4.29 -14.79 0.76
CA GLN A 67 -5.00 -13.52 0.73
C GLN A 67 -5.15 -12.95 2.13
N ALA A 68 -5.37 -11.64 2.19
CA ALA A 68 -5.72 -10.87 3.37
C ALA A 68 -6.90 -9.95 3.05
N ILE A 69 -7.72 -9.64 4.05
CA ILE A 69 -8.84 -8.70 3.95
C ILE A 69 -8.74 -7.62 5.01
N THR A 70 -9.36 -6.48 4.75
CA THR A 70 -9.40 -5.35 5.70
C THR A 70 -10.80 -5.14 6.29
N TRP A 71 -11.84 -5.56 5.58
CA TRP A 71 -13.23 -5.36 5.98
C TRP A 71 -13.59 -6.24 7.19
N LYS A 72 -14.17 -5.62 8.22
CA LYS A 72 -14.77 -6.25 9.40
C LYS A 72 -16.29 -6.01 9.36
N PRO A 73 -17.11 -7.01 9.00
CA PRO A 73 -18.57 -6.85 8.90
C PRO A 73 -19.25 -6.34 10.18
N TRP A 74 -18.65 -6.57 11.35
CA TRP A 74 -19.18 -6.12 12.65
C TRP A 74 -18.73 -4.70 13.06
N VAL A 75 -17.81 -4.08 12.32
CA VAL A 75 -17.27 -2.73 12.60
C VAL A 75 -17.60 -1.75 11.47
N ASP A 76 -17.19 -2.11 10.26
CA ASP A 76 -17.03 -1.15 9.16
C ASP A 76 -18.35 -0.60 8.58
N PRO A 77 -19.51 -1.27 8.67
CA PRO A 77 -20.79 -0.64 8.33
C PRO A 77 -21.19 0.55 9.23
N ARG A 78 -20.51 0.76 10.35
CA ARG A 78 -20.86 1.77 11.38
C ARG A 78 -19.87 2.92 11.47
N ILE A 79 -18.80 2.90 10.69
CA ILE A 79 -17.79 3.97 10.65
C ILE A 79 -18.01 4.83 9.41
N GLU A 80 -17.76 6.14 9.54
CA GLU A 80 -17.98 7.12 8.47
C GLU A 80 -17.10 6.85 7.25
N ASP A 81 -15.82 6.57 7.48
CA ASP A 81 -14.83 6.32 6.44
C ASP A 81 -14.28 4.89 6.52
N PRO A 82 -14.99 3.85 6.05
CA PRO A 82 -14.50 2.49 6.18
C PRO A 82 -13.32 2.17 5.24
N PRO A 83 -12.58 1.06 5.46
CA PRO A 83 -11.49 0.66 4.59
C PRO A 83 -11.88 0.66 3.11
N CYS A 84 -11.09 1.34 2.26
CA CYS A 84 -11.31 1.33 0.80
C CYS A 84 -10.69 0.09 0.15
N LEU A 85 -9.46 -0.26 0.54
CA LEU A 85 -8.87 -1.57 0.25
C LEU A 85 -9.78 -2.62 0.87
N GLN A 86 -10.13 -3.69 0.16
CA GLN A 86 -10.97 -4.80 0.63
C GLN A 86 -10.17 -6.10 0.76
N ARG A 87 -9.33 -6.38 -0.24
CA ARG A 87 -8.58 -7.63 -0.34
C ARG A 87 -7.20 -7.39 -0.94
N VAL A 88 -6.21 -8.12 -0.43
CA VAL A 88 -4.90 -8.33 -1.06
C VAL A 88 -4.78 -9.82 -1.34
N TRP A 89 -4.54 -10.21 -2.59
CA TRP A 89 -4.32 -11.60 -3.01
C TRP A 89 -2.94 -11.72 -3.64
N LEU A 90 -2.18 -12.75 -3.27
CA LEU A 90 -0.83 -12.94 -3.76
C LEU A 90 -0.60 -14.35 -4.26
N ARG A 91 0.29 -14.47 -5.25
CA ARG A 91 0.71 -15.76 -5.80
C ARG A 91 2.10 -15.65 -6.38
N VAL A 92 2.90 -16.71 -6.23
CA VAL A 92 4.19 -16.80 -6.92
C VAL A 92 3.98 -17.51 -8.25
N TYR A 93 4.42 -16.88 -9.34
CA TYR A 93 4.46 -17.44 -10.69
C TYR A 93 5.88 -17.33 -11.22
N GLY A 94 6.51 -18.46 -11.57
CA GLY A 94 7.96 -18.48 -11.78
C GLY A 94 8.66 -17.96 -10.52
N ASP A 95 9.58 -17.01 -10.68
CA ASP A 95 10.30 -16.32 -9.60
C ASP A 95 9.68 -14.96 -9.24
N SER A 96 8.45 -14.69 -9.67
CA SER A 96 7.79 -13.40 -9.48
C SER A 96 6.57 -13.51 -8.57
N LEU A 97 6.50 -12.64 -7.56
CA LEU A 97 5.36 -12.50 -6.68
C LEU A 97 4.34 -11.54 -7.30
N LEU A 98 3.25 -12.08 -7.83
CA LEU A 98 2.10 -11.28 -8.28
C LEU A 98 1.28 -10.85 -7.07
N MET A 99 0.80 -9.61 -7.08
CA MET A 99 -0.13 -9.09 -6.08
C MET A 99 -1.33 -8.40 -6.74
N GLU A 100 -2.53 -8.83 -6.39
CA GLU A 100 -3.79 -8.18 -6.75
C GLU A 100 -4.38 -7.49 -5.51
N THR A 101 -4.89 -6.28 -5.70
CA THR A 101 -5.67 -5.57 -4.69
C THR A 101 -7.06 -5.24 -5.20
N CYS A 102 -8.06 -5.40 -4.35
CA CYS A 102 -9.45 -5.07 -4.65
C CYS A 102 -9.90 -3.89 -3.79
N TRP A 103 -10.46 -2.86 -4.42
CA TRP A 103 -10.90 -1.61 -3.80
C TRP A 103 -12.38 -1.38 -4.03
N ARG A 104 -13.14 -1.11 -2.96
CA ARG A 104 -14.58 -0.76 -3.10
C ARG A 104 -14.77 0.67 -3.63
N SER A 105 -13.82 1.56 -3.33
CA SER A 105 -13.84 2.98 -3.65
C SER A 105 -12.40 3.49 -3.76
N ARG A 106 -12.12 4.30 -4.78
CA ARG A 106 -10.75 4.69 -5.12
C ARG A 106 -10.71 6.11 -5.72
N ASP A 107 -10.24 7.06 -4.91
CA ASP A 107 -9.92 8.41 -5.38
C ASP A 107 -8.63 8.37 -6.21
N ALA A 108 -8.77 8.62 -7.51
CA ALA A 108 -7.67 8.58 -8.48
C ALA A 108 -6.65 9.71 -8.30
N MET A 109 -7.05 10.88 -7.79
CA MET A 109 -6.22 12.08 -7.76
C MET A 109 -5.48 12.30 -6.43
N LYS A 110 -6.07 11.87 -5.32
CA LYS A 110 -5.52 12.09 -3.99
C LYS A 110 -4.92 10.83 -3.38
N ALA A 111 -5.53 9.67 -3.60
CA ALA A 111 -5.20 8.47 -2.83
C ALA A 111 -4.51 7.39 -3.66
N ALA A 112 -4.91 7.18 -4.93
CA ALA A 112 -4.47 6.03 -5.71
C ALA A 112 -2.95 5.89 -5.79
N PHE A 113 -2.24 6.98 -6.15
CA PHE A 113 -0.78 6.96 -6.23
C PHE A 113 -0.10 6.52 -4.93
N MET A 114 -0.48 7.11 -3.79
CA MET A 114 0.14 6.80 -2.50
C MET A 114 -0.10 5.34 -2.11
N ASN A 115 -1.32 4.85 -2.32
CA ASN A 115 -1.69 3.47 -2.05
C ASN A 115 -0.93 2.49 -2.95
N ILE A 116 -0.87 2.73 -4.27
CA ILE A 116 -0.13 1.88 -5.22
C ILE A 116 1.33 1.80 -4.81
N TYR A 117 1.94 2.94 -4.45
CA TYR A 117 3.32 2.97 -4.02
C TYR A 117 3.53 2.19 -2.72
N ALA A 118 2.76 2.47 -1.67
CA ALA A 118 2.88 1.77 -0.38
C ALA A 118 2.65 0.26 -0.51
N LEU A 119 1.70 -0.17 -1.34
CA LEU A 119 1.41 -1.59 -1.55
C LEU A 119 2.47 -2.29 -2.38
N THR A 120 3.05 -1.65 -3.40
CA THR A 120 4.18 -2.26 -4.13
C THR A 120 5.45 -2.35 -3.28
N ILE A 121 5.64 -1.45 -2.30
CA ILE A 121 6.65 -1.64 -1.24
C ILE A 121 6.30 -2.83 -0.33
N LEU A 122 5.04 -2.99 0.08
CA LEU A 122 4.61 -4.18 0.83
C LEU A 122 4.84 -5.47 0.04
N GLN A 123 4.49 -5.50 -1.24
CA GLN A 123 4.75 -6.63 -2.16
C GLN A 123 6.24 -6.97 -2.19
N LYS A 124 7.10 -5.96 -2.27
CA LYS A 124 8.55 -6.13 -2.19
C LYS A 124 8.99 -6.75 -0.88
N ASN A 125 8.50 -6.26 0.25
CA ASN A 125 8.85 -6.81 1.56
C ASN A 125 8.42 -8.29 1.68
N VAL A 126 7.24 -8.65 1.15
CA VAL A 126 6.77 -10.04 1.12
C VAL A 126 7.66 -10.91 0.21
N ALA A 127 8.05 -10.42 -0.97
CA ALA A 127 8.94 -11.16 -1.88
C ALA A 127 10.33 -11.40 -1.26
N GLU A 128 10.89 -10.40 -0.58
CA GLU A 128 12.16 -10.53 0.16
C GLU A 128 12.05 -11.56 1.29
N GLU A 129 10.96 -11.54 2.06
CA GLU A 129 10.74 -12.50 3.14
C GLU A 129 10.53 -13.92 2.62
N LEU A 130 9.78 -14.10 1.53
CA LEU A 130 9.66 -15.38 0.85
C LEU A 130 11.01 -15.89 0.35
N SER A 131 11.85 -14.99 -0.18
CA SER A 131 13.18 -15.35 -0.64
C SER A 131 14.05 -15.90 0.49
N LYS A 132 14.03 -15.24 1.64
CA LYS A 132 14.75 -15.69 2.84
C LYS A 132 14.28 -17.06 3.31
N ARG A 133 12.96 -17.28 3.37
CA ARG A 133 12.37 -18.52 3.88
C ARG A 133 12.55 -19.71 2.95
N THR A 134 12.53 -19.48 1.64
CA THR A 134 12.59 -20.55 0.63
C THR A 134 14.00 -20.82 0.10
N GLY A 135 14.95 -19.91 0.34
CA GLY A 135 16.29 -19.95 -0.27
C GLY A 135 16.29 -19.69 -1.78
N ARG A 136 15.15 -19.29 -2.34
CA ARG A 136 14.93 -19.03 -3.77
C ARG A 136 14.71 -17.54 -3.98
N THR A 137 15.39 -16.94 -4.94
CA THR A 137 15.19 -15.52 -5.28
C THR A 137 13.78 -15.31 -5.84
N ILE A 138 12.92 -14.64 -5.07
CA ILE A 138 11.59 -14.22 -5.47
C ILE A 138 11.59 -12.70 -5.55
N VAL A 139 11.22 -12.15 -6.71
CA VAL A 139 11.17 -10.71 -6.96
C VAL A 139 9.72 -10.21 -7.04
N PRO A 140 9.47 -8.92 -6.80
CA PRO A 140 8.17 -8.33 -7.08
C PRO A 140 7.80 -8.54 -8.55
N GLY A 141 6.62 -9.10 -8.80
CA GLY A 141 6.04 -9.26 -10.12
C GLY A 141 4.97 -8.21 -10.40
N GLU A 142 4.00 -8.57 -11.23
CA GLU A 142 2.87 -7.70 -11.59
C GLU A 142 2.05 -7.29 -10.36
N TYR A 143 1.65 -6.02 -10.34
CA TYR A 143 0.68 -5.48 -9.41
C TYR A 143 -0.61 -5.15 -10.16
N VAL A 144 -1.72 -5.73 -9.71
CA VAL A 144 -3.05 -5.54 -10.30
C VAL A 144 -3.92 -4.72 -9.33
N ASP A 145 -4.38 -3.56 -9.77
CA ASP A 145 -5.29 -2.69 -9.02
C ASP A 145 -6.71 -2.83 -9.57
N PHE A 146 -7.54 -3.61 -8.89
CA PHE A 146 -8.94 -3.79 -9.24
C PHE A 146 -9.81 -2.86 -8.38
N SER A 147 -10.54 -1.94 -9.01
CA SER A 147 -11.37 -0.96 -8.32
C SER A 147 -12.83 -1.05 -8.77
N ASN A 148 -13.77 -1.19 -7.82
CA ASN A 148 -15.20 -1.17 -8.12
C ASN A 148 -15.70 0.23 -8.52
N SER A 149 -15.21 1.26 -7.83
CA SER A 149 -15.51 2.66 -8.13
C SER A 149 -14.20 3.45 -8.18
N TYR A 150 -13.68 3.64 -9.39
CA TYR A 150 -12.50 4.47 -9.63
C TYR A 150 -12.94 5.83 -10.13
N HIS A 151 -12.71 6.88 -9.34
CA HIS A 151 -13.35 8.17 -9.56
C HIS A 151 -12.43 9.34 -9.28
N ILE A 152 -12.82 10.49 -9.82
CA ILE A 152 -12.24 11.80 -9.57
C ILE A 152 -13.36 12.69 -9.04
N TYR A 153 -13.13 13.37 -7.92
CA TYR A 153 -14.06 14.37 -7.43
C TYR A 153 -14.02 15.62 -8.32
N GLU A 154 -15.17 16.25 -8.53
CA GLU A 154 -15.30 17.46 -9.37
C GLU A 154 -14.32 18.57 -8.94
N THR A 155 -14.12 18.73 -7.63
CA THR A 155 -13.15 19.67 -7.04
C THR A 155 -11.70 19.46 -7.48
N ASP A 156 -11.37 18.32 -8.08
CA ASP A 156 -10.05 17.97 -8.57
C ASP A 156 -9.97 17.84 -10.11
N PHE A 157 -11.03 18.19 -10.85
CA PHE A 157 -11.04 18.12 -12.32
C PHE A 157 -9.96 18.99 -12.96
N GLU A 158 -9.82 20.25 -12.55
CA GLU A 158 -8.76 21.12 -13.06
C GLU A 158 -7.35 20.54 -12.80
N LYS A 159 -7.15 19.91 -11.65
CA LYS A 159 -5.87 19.25 -11.33
C LYS A 159 -5.64 18.03 -12.22
N ALA A 160 -6.69 17.28 -12.51
CA ALA A 160 -6.63 16.12 -13.41
C ALA A 160 -6.29 16.55 -14.84
N GLU A 161 -6.95 17.59 -15.36
CA GLU A 161 -6.67 18.15 -16.68
C GLU A 161 -5.22 18.62 -16.81
N ASN A 162 -4.74 19.36 -15.81
CA ASN A 162 -3.35 19.81 -15.75
C ASN A 162 -2.35 18.65 -15.68
N LEU A 163 -2.67 17.58 -14.96
CA LEU A 163 -1.84 16.37 -14.92
C LEU A 163 -1.77 15.71 -16.30
N VAL A 164 -2.91 15.56 -16.99
CA VAL A 164 -2.96 14.98 -18.35
C VAL A 164 -2.18 15.84 -19.33
N LYS A 165 -2.34 17.16 -19.30
CA LYS A 165 -1.60 18.09 -20.17
C LYS A 165 -0.08 17.93 -20.00
N ARG A 166 0.42 18.01 -18.76
CA ARG A 166 1.84 17.81 -18.46
C ARG A 166 2.35 16.43 -18.87
N SER A 167 1.50 15.40 -18.77
CA SER A 167 1.88 14.04 -19.16
C SER A 167 2.15 13.87 -20.65
N LYS A 168 1.56 14.74 -21.49
CA LYS A 168 1.75 14.76 -22.95
C LYS A 168 2.96 15.61 -23.35
N GLU A 169 3.29 16.63 -22.57
CA GLU A 169 4.34 17.60 -22.87
C GLU A 169 5.73 17.17 -22.39
N SER A 170 5.82 16.23 -21.45
CA SER A 170 7.10 15.78 -20.89
C SER A 170 7.25 14.26 -20.95
N GLY A 171 8.47 13.82 -21.25
CA GLY A 171 8.83 12.40 -21.28
C GLY A 171 8.62 11.71 -19.92
N TRP A 172 8.53 10.38 -19.94
CA TRP A 172 8.41 9.57 -18.72
C TRP A 172 9.55 9.84 -17.73
N GLU A 173 10.79 9.85 -18.23
CA GLU A 173 12.01 9.98 -17.41
C GLU A 173 12.06 11.27 -16.58
N THR A 174 11.44 12.35 -17.04
CA THR A 174 11.42 13.64 -16.32
C THR A 174 10.30 13.71 -15.28
N ARG A 175 9.43 12.71 -15.24
CA ARG A 175 8.20 12.68 -14.40
C ARG A 175 8.16 11.49 -13.44
N SER A 176 9.14 10.60 -13.51
CA SER A 176 9.22 9.41 -12.68
C SER A 176 10.52 9.36 -11.90
N TRP A 177 10.48 8.75 -10.72
CA TRP A 177 11.67 8.40 -9.96
C TRP A 177 11.66 6.90 -9.69
N SER A 178 12.84 6.29 -9.74
CA SER A 178 13.04 5.01 -9.08
C SER A 178 12.86 5.17 -7.56
N THR A 179 12.50 4.09 -6.87
CA THR A 179 12.42 4.06 -5.40
C THR A 179 13.73 4.51 -4.75
N GLY A 180 14.89 4.19 -5.35
CA GLY A 180 16.20 4.64 -4.88
C GLY A 180 16.35 6.16 -4.92
N GLN A 181 16.03 6.77 -6.07
CA GLN A 181 16.04 8.23 -6.23
C GLN A 181 15.07 8.90 -5.26
N PHE A 182 13.84 8.37 -5.13
CA PHE A 182 12.85 8.89 -4.19
C PHE A 182 13.39 8.92 -2.74
N LYS A 183 13.99 7.81 -2.27
CA LYS A 183 14.56 7.75 -0.91
C LYS A 183 15.65 8.79 -0.70
N SER A 184 16.56 8.94 -1.66
CA SER A 184 17.61 9.97 -1.58
C SER A 184 17.03 11.39 -1.49
N LEU A 185 15.95 11.68 -2.24
CA LEU A 185 15.28 12.98 -2.18
C LEU A 185 14.60 13.23 -0.82
N VAL A 186 13.96 12.22 -0.24
CA VAL A 186 13.36 12.31 1.11
C VAL A 186 14.41 12.61 2.17
N GLU A 187 15.58 11.95 2.11
CA GLU A 187 16.68 12.22 3.03
C GLU A 187 17.19 13.67 2.93
N MET A 188 17.32 14.18 1.70
CA MET A 188 17.70 15.58 1.47
C MET A 188 16.65 16.55 2.02
N GLU A 189 15.37 16.33 1.73
CA GLU A 189 14.25 17.16 2.25
C GLU A 189 14.27 17.21 3.78
N THR A 190 14.49 16.07 4.43
CA THR A 190 14.55 15.97 5.90
C THR A 190 15.74 16.72 6.48
N ARG A 191 16.92 16.65 5.84
CA ARG A 191 18.12 17.39 6.28
C ARG A 191 17.93 18.91 6.18
N VAL A 192 17.33 19.40 5.10
CA VAL A 192 17.04 20.82 4.91
C VAL A 192 16.07 21.34 5.96
N GLN A 193 15.02 20.57 6.27
CA GLN A 193 14.05 20.93 7.32
C GLN A 193 14.72 21.03 8.69
N LYS A 194 15.60 20.08 9.05
CA LYS A 194 16.33 20.11 10.32
C LYS A 194 17.34 21.25 10.45
N ALA A 195 17.89 21.73 9.33
CA ALA A 195 18.82 22.86 9.31
C ALA A 195 18.12 24.23 9.34
N SER A 196 16.79 24.25 9.17
CA SER A 196 15.95 25.47 9.14
C SER A 196 15.22 25.73 10.45
N VAL A 197 15.49 24.91 11.48
CA VAL A 197 14.95 24.99 12.86
C VAL A 197 16.11 25.21 13.81
#